data_AF-A0ABC9P2J7-F1
#
_entry.id   AF-A0ABC9P2J7-F1
#
_cell.length_a   1.000
_cell.length_b   1.000
_cell.length_c   1.000
_cell.angle_alpha   90.00
_cell.angle_beta   90.00
_cell.angle_gamma   90.00
#
_symmetry.space_group_name_H-M   'P 1'
#
loop_
_entity.id
_entity.type
_entity.pdbx_description
1 polymer ?
#
loop_
_entity_poly.entity_id
_entity_poly.type
_entity_poly.pdbx_seq_one_letter_code
_entity_poly.pdbx_strand_id
1 'polypeptide(L)'
;MQPDNPDPQVGSTTPKTAVTEEATVQKDTTSQPTKVEEVAPENKGTEQSSATPNDTTNVQQPTAEAEKSAQEQPVVSPETTNEPLGQPTEVAPAENEANKSTSIPKEFETPDVDKAVDEAKKDPNIIVVEKPAEDLGNVSSKDLAAKEKEVDQLQKEQAKKIAQQAAELKAKNEKIAKENAEIAAKNKAEKERYEKEVAEYNKHKNENSYVNEAISKNLVFDQSVVTKDTKISSIKGGKFIKATDFNKVNAGDSKDIFTKLRKDMGGKATGNFQNSFVKEVNLGANGGYAVLLEKNKPVTVTYTGLNASYLGRKITKAEFVYELQSSPSQSGTLNAVFSNDPIITAFIGTNRVNGKDVKTRLTIKFFDASGKEVLPDKDSPFAYALSSLNSSLTNKGG
;
A
#
# COMPACT_ATOMS: atom_id res chain seq x y z
N MET A 1 70.76 35.85 -0.67
CA MET A 1 70.84 34.57 -1.39
C MET A 1 69.43 34.22 -1.88
N GLN A 2 69.26 34.22 -3.21
CA GLN A 2 68.19 33.53 -3.96
C GLN A 2 68.68 32.08 -4.21
N PRO A 3 67.85 31.11 -4.65
CA PRO A 3 67.45 30.98 -6.06
C PRO A 3 65.95 30.64 -6.22
N ASP A 4 65.19 31.18 -7.16
CA ASP A 4 65.13 31.02 -8.63
C ASP A 4 64.16 29.92 -9.10
N ASN A 5 63.11 30.42 -9.76
CA ASN A 5 62.26 29.72 -10.72
C ASN A 5 63.03 29.57 -12.06
N PRO A 6 62.59 28.68 -12.97
CA PRO A 6 61.92 29.24 -14.16
C PRO A 6 60.78 28.38 -14.77
N ASP A 7 59.80 29.09 -15.32
CA ASP A 7 58.86 28.69 -16.41
C ASP A 7 59.60 28.83 -17.79
N PRO A 8 59.17 28.38 -19.01
CA PRO A 8 57.79 28.45 -19.55
C PRO A 8 57.33 27.48 -20.71
N GLN A 9 56.05 27.64 -21.11
CA GLN A 9 55.45 27.61 -22.48
C GLN A 9 55.06 26.33 -23.28
N VAL A 10 53.72 26.18 -23.45
CA VAL A 10 52.85 26.01 -24.67
C VAL A 10 53.37 25.37 -25.98
N GLY A 11 52.61 24.39 -26.54
CA GLY A 11 52.39 24.27 -28.00
C GLY A 11 52.23 22.87 -28.65
N SER A 12 50.97 22.47 -28.91
CA SER A 12 50.42 21.66 -30.03
C SER A 12 51.31 20.79 -30.94
N THR A 13 50.93 19.52 -31.18
CA THR A 13 50.90 18.87 -32.53
C THR A 13 50.05 17.59 -32.58
N THR A 14 49.28 17.42 -33.66
CA THR A 14 48.56 16.20 -34.10
C THR A 14 49.42 15.36 -35.06
N PRO A 15 49.18 14.05 -35.21
CA PRO A 15 49.05 13.43 -36.56
C PRO A 15 47.86 12.43 -36.66
N LYS A 16 47.02 12.42 -37.73
CA LYS A 16 47.12 11.68 -39.04
C LYS A 16 47.29 10.14 -38.90
N THR A 17 46.66 9.19 -39.61
CA THR A 17 45.67 9.03 -40.72
C THR A 17 45.43 7.51 -40.92
N ALA A 18 44.26 7.04 -41.40
CA ALA A 18 44.00 5.94 -42.40
C ALA A 18 42.58 5.30 -42.21
N VAL A 19 41.55 5.43 -43.10
CA VAL A 19 41.28 4.79 -44.44
C VAL A 19 40.55 3.42 -44.25
N THR A 20 39.37 3.02 -44.81
CA THR A 20 38.51 3.40 -45.98
C THR A 20 37.10 2.74 -45.92
N GLU A 21 36.13 3.28 -46.69
CA GLU A 21 35.00 2.68 -47.48
C GLU A 21 34.01 1.66 -46.85
N GLU A 22 32.73 1.52 -47.23
CA GLU A 22 31.68 2.25 -47.99
C GLU A 22 30.42 1.36 -47.83
N ALA A 23 29.20 1.91 -47.66
CA ALA A 23 27.96 1.37 -48.22
C ALA A 23 26.74 2.23 -47.85
N THR A 24 25.86 2.35 -48.82
CA THR A 24 24.82 3.34 -49.06
C THR A 24 23.45 3.01 -48.46
N VAL A 25 22.76 4.08 -48.03
CA VAL A 25 21.37 4.47 -48.36
C VAL A 25 20.32 3.36 -48.48
N GLN A 26 19.30 3.40 -47.59
CA GLN A 26 17.90 3.32 -48.01
C GLN A 26 16.99 4.10 -47.07
N LYS A 27 16.01 4.74 -47.71
CA LYS A 27 15.11 5.80 -47.25
C LYS A 27 13.73 5.17 -47.23
N ASP A 28 13.01 5.23 -46.11
CA ASP A 28 11.56 5.08 -46.12
C ASP A 28 10.89 6.06 -45.15
N THR A 29 10.12 6.94 -45.77
CA THR A 29 9.16 7.89 -45.23
C THR A 29 7.77 7.29 -45.34
N THR A 30 6.92 7.36 -44.31
CA THR A 30 5.43 7.36 -44.37
C THR A 30 4.92 7.49 -42.92
N SER A 31 3.85 8.16 -42.50
CA SER A 31 3.02 9.30 -42.92
C SER A 31 2.04 9.50 -41.74
N GLN A 32 1.86 10.74 -41.29
CA GLN A 32 0.63 11.16 -40.59
C GLN A 32 -0.49 11.34 -41.62
N PRO A 33 -1.75 11.43 -41.16
CA PRO A 33 -2.49 12.63 -41.52
C PRO A 33 -3.18 13.31 -40.33
N THR A 34 -3.32 14.63 -40.45
CA THR A 34 -4.14 15.54 -39.62
C THR A 34 -5.07 16.32 -40.56
N LYS A 35 -6.39 16.40 -40.26
CA LYS A 35 -7.26 17.61 -40.29
C LYS A 35 -8.75 17.23 -40.10
N VAL A 36 -9.50 17.73 -39.08
CA VAL A 36 -10.23 19.05 -38.96
C VAL A 36 -11.53 19.03 -39.79
N GLU A 37 -12.75 19.43 -39.37
CA GLU A 37 -13.28 20.48 -38.47
C GLU A 37 -14.77 20.19 -38.09
N GLU A 38 -15.18 20.62 -36.88
CA GLU A 38 -16.42 21.35 -36.49
C GLU A 38 -17.85 20.92 -36.93
N VAL A 39 -18.79 20.85 -35.97
CA VAL A 39 -20.06 21.65 -35.84
C VAL A 39 -20.77 21.27 -34.50
N ALA A 40 -21.16 22.26 -33.68
CA ALA A 40 -22.20 22.13 -32.63
C ALA A 40 -23.51 22.75 -33.15
N PRO A 41 -24.71 22.36 -32.64
CA PRO A 41 -25.29 23.14 -31.53
C PRO A 41 -26.20 22.37 -30.55
N GLU A 42 -26.62 23.14 -29.54
CA GLU A 42 -27.53 22.91 -28.40
C GLU A 42 -28.72 21.95 -28.57
N ASN A 43 -29.10 21.29 -27.46
CA ASN A 43 -30.51 21.14 -27.13
C ASN A 43 -30.80 21.06 -25.62
N LYS A 44 -31.94 21.63 -25.25
CA LYS A 44 -32.50 21.87 -23.91
C LYS A 44 -33.31 20.68 -23.35
N GLY A 45 -33.50 20.69 -22.02
CA GLY A 45 -34.58 20.03 -21.27
C GLY A 45 -34.24 18.64 -20.74
N THR A 46 -34.73 18.15 -19.59
CA THR A 46 -35.57 18.68 -18.49
C THR A 46 -35.50 17.63 -17.37
N GLU A 47 -35.61 18.08 -16.11
CA GLU A 47 -36.20 17.42 -14.92
C GLU A 47 -36.06 15.90 -14.68
N GLN A 48 -35.54 15.53 -13.49
CA GLN A 48 -36.37 14.87 -12.47
C GLN A 48 -35.71 14.88 -11.09
N SER A 49 -36.31 15.65 -10.17
CA SER A 49 -36.26 15.43 -8.73
C SER A 49 -37.31 14.41 -8.31
N SER A 50 -36.98 13.59 -7.31
CA SER A 50 -37.91 13.09 -6.27
C SER A 50 -37.13 12.14 -5.36
N ALA A 51 -37.33 12.03 -4.06
CA ALA A 51 -37.96 12.82 -3.01
C ALA A 51 -37.62 12.04 -1.73
N THR A 52 -37.22 12.74 -0.68
CA THR A 52 -37.30 12.25 0.71
C THR A 52 -38.76 12.04 1.12
N PRO A 53 -39.00 11.25 2.17
CA PRO A 53 -40.08 11.58 3.10
C PRO A 53 -39.53 11.93 4.50
N ASN A 54 -40.00 13.08 5.00
CA ASN A 54 -40.10 13.45 6.41
C ASN A 54 -41.05 12.45 7.15
N ASP A 55 -41.20 12.37 8.47
CA ASP A 55 -41.36 13.46 9.44
C ASP A 55 -41.35 12.96 10.91
N THR A 56 -40.93 13.87 11.78
CA THR A 56 -41.24 14.10 13.21
C THR A 56 -41.73 13.00 14.17
N THR A 57 -41.08 12.92 15.35
CA THR A 57 -41.73 13.18 16.66
C THR A 57 -40.71 13.38 17.78
N ASN A 58 -40.96 14.38 18.63
CA ASN A 58 -40.17 14.79 19.78
C ASN A 58 -40.93 14.39 21.05
N VAL A 59 -40.44 13.43 21.86
CA VAL A 59 -40.86 13.24 23.27
C VAL A 59 -39.75 12.55 24.09
N GLN A 60 -39.32 13.26 25.15
CA GLN A 60 -38.72 12.83 26.42
C GLN A 60 -37.54 11.84 26.51
N GLN A 61 -36.49 12.35 27.16
CA GLN A 61 -35.48 11.63 27.94
C GLN A 61 -36.12 10.62 28.91
N PRO A 62 -35.46 9.46 29.10
CA PRO A 62 -35.10 9.09 30.46
C PRO A 62 -33.60 8.83 30.62
N THR A 63 -33.22 8.95 31.87
CA THR A 63 -31.91 8.90 32.49
C THR A 63 -31.24 7.53 32.34
N ALA A 64 -29.90 7.56 32.23
CA ALA A 64 -28.91 6.53 32.51
C ALA A 64 -29.38 5.08 32.74
N GLU A 65 -28.95 4.18 31.87
CA GLU A 65 -28.52 2.84 32.25
C GLU A 65 -27.36 2.40 31.35
N ALA A 66 -26.34 1.83 31.99
CA ALA A 66 -25.13 1.37 31.36
C ALA A 66 -25.41 0.12 30.53
N GLU A 67 -25.32 0.21 29.20
CA GLU A 67 -25.23 -0.99 28.36
C GLU A 67 -23.83 -1.13 27.75
N LYS A 68 -23.15 -2.10 28.34
CA LYS A 68 -21.91 -2.74 27.95
C LYS A 68 -22.11 -3.43 26.58
N SER A 69 -21.96 -2.70 25.48
CA SER A 69 -21.88 -3.32 24.15
C SER A 69 -20.41 -3.56 23.77
N ALA A 70 -19.85 -4.64 24.32
CA ALA A 70 -18.72 -5.28 23.67
C ALA A 70 -19.26 -5.91 22.37
N GLN A 71 -19.00 -5.28 21.22
CA GLN A 71 -19.12 -5.96 19.95
C GLN A 71 -18.00 -7.00 19.88
N GLU A 72 -18.30 -8.21 20.35
CA GLU A 72 -17.62 -9.40 19.89
C GLU A 72 -17.90 -9.52 18.39
N GLN A 73 -16.91 -9.16 17.57
CA GLN A 73 -16.90 -9.54 16.17
C GLN A 73 -16.89 -11.08 16.09
N PRO A 74 -17.57 -11.66 15.09
CA PRO A 74 -17.85 -13.08 15.08
C PRO A 74 -16.54 -13.86 15.05
N VAL A 75 -16.37 -14.76 16.00
CA VAL A 75 -15.39 -15.85 15.91
C VAL A 75 -15.75 -16.61 14.64
N VAL A 76 -14.93 -16.48 13.59
CA VAL A 76 -15.09 -17.26 12.38
C VAL A 76 -14.85 -18.72 12.79
N SER A 77 -15.95 -19.47 12.91
CA SER A 77 -15.90 -20.90 13.17
C SER A 77 -15.12 -21.59 12.04
N PRO A 78 -14.42 -22.70 12.33
CA PRO A 78 -13.77 -23.48 11.29
C PRO A 78 -14.78 -23.80 10.17
N GLU A 79 -14.41 -23.49 8.93
CA GLU A 79 -15.20 -23.84 7.75
C GLU A 79 -15.45 -25.35 7.76
N THR A 80 -16.70 -25.73 8.06
CA THR A 80 -17.22 -27.08 7.82
C THR A 80 -17.79 -27.12 6.40
N THR A 81 -16.93 -26.90 5.41
CA THR A 81 -17.34 -27.02 4.01
C THR A 81 -17.40 -28.50 3.64
N ASN A 82 -18.58 -29.09 3.84
CA ASN A 82 -18.94 -30.40 3.30
C ASN A 82 -19.06 -30.29 1.77
N GLU A 83 -17.98 -30.50 1.04
CA GLU A 83 -18.05 -30.88 -0.36
C GLU A 83 -18.04 -32.41 -0.48
N PRO A 84 -19.15 -33.05 -0.91
CA PRO A 84 -19.15 -34.48 -1.16
C PRO A 84 -18.35 -34.76 -2.43
N LEU A 85 -17.30 -35.58 -2.30
CA LEU A 85 -16.61 -36.12 -3.47
C LEU A 85 -17.48 -37.17 -4.17
N GLY A 86 -18.13 -36.75 -5.26
CA GLY A 86 -18.42 -37.59 -6.44
C GLY A 86 -19.83 -38.20 -6.54
N GLN A 87 -20.65 -37.60 -7.39
CA GLN A 87 -21.65 -38.26 -8.24
C GLN A 87 -21.44 -37.70 -9.66
N PRO A 88 -21.62 -38.46 -10.78
CA PRO A 88 -22.95 -38.98 -11.11
C PRO A 88 -23.04 -40.29 -11.97
N THR A 89 -24.28 -40.79 -12.04
CA THR A 89 -24.99 -41.53 -13.11
C THR A 89 -24.70 -43.02 -13.41
N GLU A 90 -25.65 -43.82 -12.96
CA GLU A 90 -26.05 -45.16 -13.42
C GLU A 90 -26.38 -45.22 -14.92
N VAL A 91 -25.85 -46.22 -15.64
CA VAL A 91 -26.49 -46.77 -16.85
C VAL A 91 -26.28 -48.28 -16.87
N ALA A 92 -27.28 -49.04 -16.41
CA ALA A 92 -27.41 -50.46 -16.72
C ALA A 92 -27.76 -50.64 -18.21
N PRO A 93 -27.44 -51.81 -18.81
CA PRO A 93 -28.58 -52.65 -19.12
C PRO A 93 -28.39 -54.15 -18.87
N ALA A 94 -29.48 -54.70 -18.32
CA ALA A 94 -30.08 -56.01 -18.53
C ALA A 94 -29.27 -57.28 -18.23
N GLU A 95 -29.76 -57.98 -17.21
CA GLU A 95 -29.53 -59.40 -16.92
C GLU A 95 -29.71 -60.27 -18.16
N ASN A 96 -28.80 -61.24 -18.33
CA ASN A 96 -29.15 -62.47 -19.03
C ASN A 96 -28.67 -63.65 -18.18
N GLU A 97 -29.65 -64.30 -17.56
CA GLU A 97 -29.54 -65.58 -16.87
C GLU A 97 -29.05 -66.68 -17.83
N ALA A 98 -27.78 -67.07 -17.75
CA ALA A 98 -27.30 -68.42 -18.09
C ALA A 98 -25.79 -68.58 -17.86
N ASN A 99 -25.36 -68.65 -16.60
CA ASN A 99 -24.27 -69.52 -16.13
C ASN A 99 -24.14 -69.32 -14.62
N LYS A 100 -24.26 -70.41 -13.84
CA LYS A 100 -23.80 -70.44 -12.45
C LYS A 100 -22.26 -70.33 -12.45
N SER A 101 -21.74 -69.13 -12.66
CA SER A 101 -20.40 -68.79 -12.20
C SER A 101 -20.46 -68.76 -10.68
N THR A 102 -19.84 -69.73 -10.02
CA THR A 102 -19.53 -69.66 -8.60
C THR A 102 -18.57 -68.49 -8.39
N SER A 103 -19.09 -67.29 -8.11
CA SER A 103 -18.29 -66.13 -7.69
C SER A 103 -17.91 -66.32 -6.22
N ILE A 104 -16.61 -66.31 -5.92
CA ILE A 104 -16.10 -66.27 -4.55
C ILE A 104 -15.84 -64.79 -4.24
N PRO A 105 -16.45 -64.20 -3.19
CA PRO A 105 -16.18 -62.81 -2.81
C PRO A 105 -14.71 -62.68 -2.38
N LYS A 106 -14.04 -61.63 -2.87
CA LYS A 106 -12.67 -61.29 -2.53
C LYS A 106 -12.63 -59.86 -2.00
N GLU A 107 -12.32 -59.72 -0.71
CA GLU A 107 -12.07 -58.43 -0.09
C GLU A 107 -10.61 -58.02 -0.31
N PHE A 108 -10.39 -56.73 -0.57
CA PHE A 108 -9.08 -56.11 -0.67
C PHE A 108 -8.83 -55.29 0.60
N GLU A 109 -7.74 -55.58 1.31
CA GLU A 109 -7.30 -54.76 2.44
C GLU A 109 -6.79 -53.40 1.94
N THR A 110 -6.90 -52.35 2.77
CA THR A 110 -6.58 -50.95 2.42
C THR A 110 -5.49 -50.32 3.31
N PRO A 111 -4.35 -50.99 3.58
CA PRO A 111 -3.40 -50.58 4.61
C PRO A 111 -2.80 -49.17 4.38
N ASP A 112 -2.61 -48.76 3.12
CA ASP A 112 -2.09 -47.43 2.78
C ASP A 112 -3.11 -46.32 3.06
N VAL A 113 -4.40 -46.58 2.81
CA VAL A 113 -5.50 -45.64 3.09
C VAL A 113 -5.72 -45.53 4.59
N ASP A 114 -5.76 -46.66 5.30
CA ASP A 114 -5.94 -46.71 6.76
C ASP A 114 -4.84 -45.91 7.47
N LYS A 115 -3.59 -46.08 7.04
CA LYS A 115 -2.46 -45.32 7.56
C LYS A 115 -2.58 -43.81 7.29
N ALA A 116 -3.03 -43.41 6.10
CA ALA A 116 -3.21 -42.00 5.77
C ALA A 116 -4.34 -41.36 6.59
N VAL A 117 -5.42 -42.11 6.83
CA VAL A 117 -6.54 -41.71 7.70
C VAL A 117 -6.08 -41.58 9.15
N ASP A 118 -5.34 -42.55 9.68
CA ASP A 118 -4.81 -42.51 11.04
C ASP A 118 -3.85 -41.35 11.26
N GLU A 119 -3.00 -41.04 10.28
CA GLU A 119 -2.09 -39.90 10.35
C GLU A 119 -2.86 -38.57 10.35
N ALA A 120 -3.92 -38.46 9.54
CA ALA A 120 -4.78 -37.27 9.52
C ALA A 120 -5.55 -37.08 10.84
N LYS A 121 -6.05 -38.17 11.44
CA LYS A 121 -6.77 -38.16 12.73
C LYS A 121 -5.90 -37.74 13.94
N LYS A 122 -4.56 -37.68 13.80
CA LYS A 122 -3.67 -37.13 14.85
C LYS A 122 -3.86 -35.64 15.09
N ASP A 123 -4.37 -34.90 14.11
CA ASP A 123 -4.74 -33.50 14.29
C ASP A 123 -6.20 -33.41 14.78
N PRO A 124 -6.46 -32.96 16.02
CA PRO A 124 -7.81 -32.90 16.57
C PRO A 124 -8.72 -31.90 15.83
N ASN A 125 -8.16 -31.05 14.96
CA ASN A 125 -8.92 -30.10 14.15
C ASN A 125 -9.25 -30.63 12.74
N ILE A 126 -8.91 -31.90 12.44
CA ILE A 126 -9.23 -32.56 11.18
C ILE A 126 -10.24 -33.68 11.45
N ILE A 127 -11.41 -33.58 10.82
CA ILE A 127 -12.43 -34.63 10.87
C ILE A 127 -12.34 -35.45 9.58
N VAL A 128 -12.08 -36.75 9.71
CA VAL A 128 -12.08 -37.68 8.57
C VAL A 128 -13.41 -38.44 8.55
N VAL A 129 -14.12 -38.36 7.43
CA VAL A 129 -15.36 -39.12 7.21
C VAL A 129 -15.01 -40.39 6.44
N GLU A 130 -15.24 -41.54 7.04
CA GLU A 130 -15.06 -42.84 6.38
C GLU A 130 -16.15 -43.07 5.33
N LYS A 131 -15.74 -43.48 4.13
CA LYS A 131 -16.68 -43.92 3.08
C LYS A 131 -16.94 -45.43 3.21
N PRO A 132 -18.16 -45.90 2.90
CA PRO A 132 -18.46 -47.32 2.83
C PRO A 132 -17.65 -48.00 1.71
N ALA A 133 -17.39 -49.30 1.88
CA ALA A 133 -16.69 -50.11 0.88
C ALA A 133 -17.42 -50.12 -0.47
N GLU A 134 -16.67 -49.98 -1.56
CA GLU A 134 -17.20 -49.86 -2.91
C GLU A 134 -17.12 -51.22 -3.63
N ASP A 135 -18.25 -51.69 -4.18
CA ASP A 135 -18.31 -52.92 -4.97
C ASP A 135 -17.78 -52.66 -6.38
N LEU A 136 -16.69 -53.36 -6.74
CA LEU A 136 -16.01 -53.21 -8.02
C LEU A 136 -16.49 -54.21 -9.09
N GLY A 137 -17.51 -55.02 -8.79
CA GLY A 137 -18.10 -55.99 -9.70
C GLY A 137 -17.30 -57.28 -9.88
N ASN A 138 -17.75 -58.12 -10.81
CA ASN A 138 -17.18 -59.47 -11.03
C ASN A 138 -16.02 -59.47 -12.04
N VAL A 139 -14.93 -60.18 -11.73
CA VAL A 139 -13.74 -60.34 -12.60
C VAL A 139 -13.46 -61.82 -12.86
N SER A 140 -13.01 -62.15 -14.08
CA SER A 140 -12.63 -63.53 -14.43
C SER A 140 -11.33 -63.95 -13.73
N SER A 141 -11.16 -65.24 -13.42
CA SER A 141 -9.96 -65.74 -12.73
C SER A 141 -8.64 -65.48 -13.48
N LYS A 142 -8.70 -65.22 -14.80
CA LYS A 142 -7.51 -64.89 -15.61
C LYS A 142 -7.08 -63.43 -15.49
N ASP A 143 -8.01 -62.55 -15.11
CA ASP A 143 -7.81 -61.10 -15.06
C ASP A 143 -7.61 -60.56 -13.63
N LEU A 144 -7.78 -61.43 -12.62
CA LEU A 144 -7.70 -61.09 -11.19
C LEU A 144 -6.41 -60.36 -10.81
N ALA A 145 -5.25 -60.84 -11.30
CA ALA A 145 -3.95 -60.24 -11.01
C ALA A 145 -3.77 -58.83 -11.62
N ALA A 146 -4.47 -58.53 -12.72
CA ALA A 146 -4.48 -57.19 -13.30
C ALA A 146 -5.39 -56.26 -12.47
N LYS A 147 -6.53 -56.77 -12.01
CA LYS A 147 -7.45 -56.01 -11.15
C LYS A 147 -6.85 -55.72 -9.77
N GLU A 148 -6.12 -56.67 -9.18
CA GLU A 148 -5.37 -56.47 -7.93
C GLU A 148 -4.40 -55.27 -8.02
N LYS A 149 -3.66 -55.17 -9.13
CA LYS A 149 -2.75 -54.03 -9.36
C LYS A 149 -3.47 -52.70 -9.54
N GLU A 150 -4.63 -52.71 -10.21
CA GLU A 150 -5.46 -51.53 -10.40
C GLU A 150 -6.00 -51.02 -9.05
N VAL A 151 -6.50 -51.93 -8.21
CA VAL A 151 -6.98 -51.63 -6.86
C VAL A 151 -5.85 -51.09 -5.98
N ASP A 152 -4.68 -51.72 -5.97
CA ASP A 152 -3.49 -51.24 -5.25
C ASP A 152 -3.10 -49.80 -5.68
N GLN A 153 -3.21 -49.49 -6.97
CA GLN A 153 -2.87 -48.17 -7.49
C GLN A 153 -3.90 -47.12 -7.09
N LEU A 154 -5.19 -47.45 -7.15
CA LEU A 154 -6.27 -46.59 -6.69
C LEU A 154 -6.16 -46.29 -5.18
N GLN A 155 -5.85 -47.30 -4.36
CA GLN A 155 -5.64 -47.13 -2.92
C GLN A 155 -4.46 -46.18 -2.62
N LYS A 156 -3.33 -46.32 -3.33
CA LYS A 156 -2.17 -45.43 -3.18
C LYS A 156 -2.48 -43.99 -3.59
N GLU A 157 -3.25 -43.81 -4.66
CA GLU A 157 -3.65 -42.47 -5.10
C GLU A 157 -4.63 -41.81 -4.12
N GLN A 158 -5.56 -42.59 -3.57
CA GLN A 158 -6.47 -42.14 -2.52
C GLN A 158 -5.73 -41.76 -1.24
N ALA A 159 -4.79 -42.59 -0.78
CA ALA A 159 -3.95 -42.30 0.38
C ALA A 159 -3.16 -41.00 0.20
N LYS A 160 -2.61 -40.76 -1.00
CA LYS A 160 -1.91 -39.51 -1.34
C LYS A 160 -2.83 -38.30 -1.30
N LYS A 161 -4.07 -38.42 -1.80
CA LYS A 161 -5.06 -37.34 -1.78
C LYS A 161 -5.48 -36.98 -0.35
N ILE A 162 -5.70 -37.98 0.50
CA ILE A 162 -6.01 -37.78 1.93
C ILE A 162 -4.85 -37.04 2.62
N ALA A 163 -3.61 -37.49 2.41
CA ALA A 163 -2.44 -36.86 3.01
C ALA A 163 -2.27 -35.40 2.55
N GLN A 164 -2.51 -35.11 1.27
CA GLN A 164 -2.42 -33.75 0.73
C GLN A 164 -3.51 -32.84 1.31
N GLN A 165 -4.76 -33.29 1.36
CA GLN A 165 -5.87 -32.52 1.92
C GLN A 165 -5.67 -32.26 3.42
N ALA A 166 -5.18 -33.25 4.18
CA ALA A 166 -4.87 -33.08 5.59
C ALA A 166 -3.76 -32.03 5.81
N ALA A 167 -2.71 -32.05 4.99
CA ALA A 167 -1.64 -31.05 5.05
C ALA A 167 -2.13 -29.63 4.71
N GLU A 168 -3.00 -29.49 3.70
CA GLU A 168 -3.59 -28.20 3.31
C GLU A 168 -4.52 -27.65 4.41
N LEU A 169 -5.38 -28.49 4.99
CA LEU A 169 -6.27 -28.10 6.11
C LEU A 169 -5.46 -27.69 7.34
N LYS A 170 -4.42 -28.45 7.70
CA LYS A 170 -3.53 -28.12 8.80
C LYS A 170 -2.87 -26.75 8.59
N ALA A 171 -2.34 -26.48 7.40
CA ALA A 171 -1.72 -25.20 7.08
C ALA A 171 -2.72 -24.02 7.15
N LYS A 172 -3.96 -24.22 6.69
CA LYS A 172 -5.04 -23.22 6.80
C LYS A 172 -5.41 -22.96 8.27
N ASN A 173 -5.60 -24.01 9.07
CA ASN A 173 -5.94 -23.90 10.48
C ASN A 173 -4.85 -23.19 11.29
N GLU A 174 -3.57 -23.50 11.04
CA GLU A 174 -2.45 -22.80 11.67
C GLU A 174 -2.40 -21.31 11.31
N LYS A 175 -2.77 -20.95 10.07
CA LYS A 175 -2.85 -19.56 9.63
C LYS A 175 -3.99 -18.81 10.34
N ILE A 176 -5.18 -19.42 10.40
CA ILE A 176 -6.35 -18.87 11.12
C ILE A 176 -6.03 -18.69 12.61
N ALA A 177 -5.38 -19.67 13.25
CA ALA A 177 -4.99 -19.57 14.64
C ALA A 177 -4.02 -18.40 14.90
N LYS A 178 -3.05 -18.17 14.00
CA LYS A 178 -2.14 -17.01 14.08
C LYS A 178 -2.86 -15.68 13.88
N GLU A 179 -3.75 -15.59 12.90
CA GLU A 179 -4.55 -14.38 12.64
C GLU A 179 -5.47 -14.05 13.83
N ASN A 180 -6.15 -15.05 14.39
CA ASN A 180 -7.02 -14.87 15.56
C ASN A 180 -6.23 -14.44 16.81
N ALA A 181 -5.05 -15.02 17.04
CA ALA A 181 -4.17 -14.62 18.13
C ALA A 181 -3.69 -13.17 17.98
N GLU A 182 -3.37 -12.75 16.74
CA GLU A 182 -2.96 -11.38 16.45
C GLU A 182 -4.11 -10.38 16.62
N ILE A 183 -5.33 -10.74 16.21
CA ILE A 183 -6.56 -9.93 16.42
C ILE A 183 -6.84 -9.79 17.92
N ALA A 184 -6.79 -10.87 18.68
CA ALA A 184 -7.02 -10.84 20.12
C ALA A 184 -5.99 -9.95 20.84
N ALA A 185 -4.72 -10.04 20.46
CA ALA A 185 -3.66 -9.19 21.00
C ALA A 185 -3.88 -7.71 20.66
N LYS A 186 -4.23 -7.39 19.40
CA LYS A 186 -4.54 -6.02 18.96
C LYS A 186 -5.75 -5.45 19.68
N ASN A 187 -6.85 -6.20 19.78
CA ASN A 187 -8.06 -5.75 20.45
C ASN A 187 -7.81 -5.47 21.93
N LYS A 188 -7.02 -6.30 22.61
CA LYS A 188 -6.64 -6.06 24.01
C LYS A 188 -5.81 -4.79 24.16
N ALA A 189 -4.76 -4.64 23.35
CA ALA A 189 -3.88 -3.46 23.40
C ALA A 189 -4.64 -2.17 23.05
N GLU A 190 -5.54 -2.23 22.07
CA GLU A 190 -6.35 -1.10 21.64
C GLU A 190 -7.35 -0.68 22.71
N LYS A 191 -8.03 -1.64 23.34
CA LYS A 191 -8.95 -1.38 24.44
C LYS A 191 -8.23 -0.70 25.61
N GLU A 192 -7.06 -1.20 26.01
CA GLU A 192 -6.26 -0.57 27.08
C GLU A 192 -5.77 0.84 26.72
N ARG A 193 -5.43 1.09 25.44
CA ARG A 193 -5.05 2.43 24.97
C ARG A 193 -6.25 3.39 24.99
N TYR A 194 -7.37 2.95 24.42
CA TYR A 194 -8.60 3.74 24.31
C TYR A 194 -9.13 4.13 25.70
N GLU A 195 -9.16 3.19 26.65
CA GLU A 195 -9.59 3.48 28.03
C GLU A 195 -8.70 4.54 28.71
N LYS A 196 -7.37 4.50 28.51
CA LYS A 196 -6.45 5.52 29.03
C LYS A 196 -6.67 6.89 28.38
N GLU A 197 -6.82 6.91 27.06
CA GLU A 197 -7.01 8.14 26.28
C GLU A 197 -8.34 8.82 26.62
N VAL A 198 -9.42 8.05 26.81
CA VAL A 198 -10.72 8.56 27.29
C VAL A 198 -10.62 9.08 28.73
N ALA A 199 -9.88 8.41 29.61
CA ALA A 199 -9.69 8.87 30.98
C ALA A 199 -8.89 10.18 31.05
N GLU A 200 -7.86 10.32 30.22
CA GLU A 200 -7.06 11.54 30.11
C GLU A 200 -7.85 12.68 29.45
N TYR A 201 -8.58 12.40 28.38
CA TYR A 201 -9.49 13.35 27.75
C TYR A 201 -10.53 13.89 28.74
N ASN A 202 -11.20 13.02 29.48
CA ASN A 202 -12.25 13.45 30.42
C ASN A 202 -11.74 14.35 31.54
N LYS A 203 -10.45 14.30 31.88
CA LYS A 203 -9.84 15.22 32.86
C LYS A 203 -9.78 16.65 32.36
N HIS A 204 -9.59 16.84 31.06
CA HIS A 204 -9.25 18.13 30.47
C HIS A 204 -10.26 18.63 29.41
N LYS A 205 -11.36 17.90 29.17
CA LYS A 205 -12.38 18.24 28.15
C LYS A 205 -13.01 19.64 28.26
N ASN A 206 -12.90 20.29 29.42
CA ASN A 206 -13.42 21.64 29.65
C ASN A 206 -12.30 22.71 29.65
N GLU A 207 -11.05 22.33 29.39
CA GLU A 207 -9.91 23.24 29.35
C GLU A 207 -9.72 23.81 27.94
N ASN A 208 -9.43 25.11 27.84
CA ASN A 208 -9.06 25.73 26.58
C ASN A 208 -7.86 24.98 25.98
N SER A 209 -7.98 24.51 24.72
CA SER A 209 -7.02 23.72 23.91
C SER A 209 -7.36 22.23 23.76
N TYR A 210 -8.39 21.70 24.43
CA TYR A 210 -8.89 20.36 24.16
C TYR A 210 -9.99 20.38 23.09
N VAL A 211 -9.98 19.38 22.23
CA VAL A 211 -11.01 19.14 21.21
C VAL A 211 -12.33 18.75 21.88
N ASN A 212 -13.46 19.17 21.31
CA ASN A 212 -14.79 18.95 21.90
C ASN A 212 -15.24 17.47 21.90
N GLU A 213 -14.48 16.60 21.23
CA GLU A 213 -14.67 15.15 21.20
C GLU A 213 -13.34 14.44 21.49
N ALA A 214 -13.40 13.26 22.10
CA ALA A 214 -12.21 12.44 22.33
C ALA A 214 -11.65 11.97 20.98
N ILE A 215 -10.51 12.53 20.56
CA ILE A 215 -9.81 12.09 19.36
C ILE A 215 -8.83 10.99 19.75
N SER A 216 -9.05 9.79 19.23
CA SER A 216 -8.15 8.67 19.49
C SER A 216 -6.95 8.69 18.54
N LYS A 217 -5.74 8.62 19.08
CA LYS A 217 -4.47 8.63 18.32
C LYS A 217 -4.16 7.24 17.74
N ASN A 218 -5.05 6.78 16.87
CA ASN A 218 -4.93 5.47 16.20
C ASN A 218 -3.67 5.38 15.33
N LEU A 219 -3.33 6.48 14.64
CA LEU A 219 -2.12 6.63 13.83
C LEU A 219 -1.03 7.30 14.68
N VAL A 220 0.10 6.62 14.83
CA VAL A 220 1.33 7.16 15.42
C VAL A 220 2.28 7.52 14.28
N PHE A 221 2.38 8.82 14.01
CA PHE A 221 3.29 9.42 13.04
C PHE A 221 3.85 10.74 13.57
N ASP A 222 4.76 10.63 14.54
CA ASP A 222 5.45 11.75 15.20
C ASP A 222 6.95 11.44 15.32
N GLN A 223 7.72 12.24 16.07
CA GLN A 223 9.17 12.05 16.17
C GLN A 223 9.60 10.65 16.64
N SER A 224 8.76 9.91 17.37
CA SER A 224 9.06 8.55 17.83
C SER A 224 9.20 7.53 16.70
N VAL A 225 8.69 7.84 15.50
CA VAL A 225 8.69 6.92 14.35
C VAL A 225 9.97 7.01 13.52
N VAL A 226 10.77 8.06 13.75
CA VAL A 226 12.02 8.31 13.05
C VAL A 226 13.11 7.42 13.65
N THR A 227 13.71 6.59 12.81
CA THR A 227 14.79 5.69 13.17
C THR A 227 16.11 6.16 12.55
N LYS A 228 17.22 5.53 12.93
CA LYS A 228 18.53 5.72 12.27
C LYS A 228 18.51 5.43 10.76
N ASP A 229 17.56 4.60 10.30
CA ASP A 229 17.44 4.16 8.91
C ASP A 229 16.41 4.99 8.13
N THR A 230 15.70 5.92 8.80
CA THR A 230 14.71 6.79 8.17
C THR A 230 15.37 7.76 7.19
N LYS A 231 14.89 7.75 5.94
CA LYS A 231 15.35 8.63 4.87
C LYS A 231 14.35 8.69 3.71
N ILE A 232 14.53 9.68 2.84
CA ILE A 232 13.94 9.65 1.50
C ILE A 232 14.72 8.64 0.64
N SER A 233 14.04 7.61 0.15
CA SER A 233 14.62 6.60 -0.75
C SER A 233 14.51 6.98 -2.22
N SER A 234 13.47 7.74 -2.59
CA SER A 234 13.32 8.25 -3.95
C SER A 234 12.40 9.47 -4.01
N ILE A 235 12.61 10.29 -5.04
CA ILE A 235 11.69 11.37 -5.44
C ILE A 235 11.42 11.22 -6.94
N LYS A 236 10.16 11.19 -7.33
CA LYS A 236 9.72 10.96 -8.72
C LYS A 236 8.74 12.05 -9.18
N GLY A 237 8.70 12.32 -10.48
CA GLY A 237 7.73 13.24 -11.11
C GLY A 237 8.13 14.73 -11.15
N GLY A 238 9.04 15.16 -10.27
CA GLY A 238 9.52 16.55 -10.20
C GLY A 238 10.89 16.76 -10.84
N LYS A 239 11.17 18.00 -11.28
CA LYS A 239 12.53 18.40 -11.70
C LYS A 239 13.35 18.81 -10.48
N PHE A 240 14.57 18.33 -10.38
CA PHE A 240 15.46 18.68 -9.27
C PHE A 240 16.10 20.06 -9.45
N ILE A 241 16.25 20.78 -8.34
CA ILE A 241 16.99 22.04 -8.28
C ILE A 241 18.36 21.73 -7.70
N LYS A 242 19.45 22.12 -8.38
CA LYS A 242 20.80 21.93 -7.84
C LYS A 242 20.95 22.71 -6.54
N ALA A 243 21.59 22.13 -5.54
CA ALA A 243 21.84 22.77 -4.26
C ALA A 243 22.64 24.07 -4.41
N THR A 244 23.56 24.13 -5.37
CA THR A 244 24.32 25.34 -5.70
C THR A 244 23.44 26.48 -6.22
N ASP A 245 22.37 26.18 -6.95
CA ASP A 245 21.42 27.17 -7.43
C ASP A 245 20.38 27.52 -6.36
N PHE A 246 19.95 26.53 -5.57
CA PHE A 246 19.06 26.74 -4.44
C PHE A 246 19.69 27.64 -3.36
N ASN A 247 20.99 27.50 -3.09
CA ASN A 247 21.66 28.26 -2.04
C ASN A 247 22.01 29.71 -2.42
N LYS A 248 21.87 30.10 -3.70
CA LYS A 248 22.07 31.49 -4.13
C LYS A 248 20.94 32.40 -3.61
N VAL A 249 21.33 33.54 -3.07
CA VAL A 249 20.47 34.66 -2.63
C VAL A 249 21.09 35.97 -3.13
N ASN A 250 20.32 37.05 -3.17
CA ASN A 250 20.85 38.34 -3.64
C ASN A 250 21.79 38.95 -2.59
N ALA A 251 22.58 39.95 -3.00
CA ALA A 251 23.42 40.69 -2.06
C ALA A 251 22.53 41.41 -1.03
N GLY A 252 22.85 41.24 0.25
CA GLY A 252 22.08 41.82 1.37
C GLY A 252 20.93 40.94 1.88
N ASP A 253 20.55 39.88 1.17
CA ASP A 253 19.53 38.94 1.60
C ASP A 253 20.03 38.02 2.74
N SER A 254 19.12 37.65 3.64
CA SER A 254 19.37 36.62 4.64
C SER A 254 19.58 35.25 3.97
N LYS A 255 20.39 34.39 4.59
CA LYS A 255 20.71 33.06 4.08
C LYS A 255 19.80 31.95 4.59
N ASP A 256 18.68 32.29 5.24
CA ASP A 256 17.73 31.30 5.73
C ASP A 256 16.97 30.60 4.58
N ILE A 257 16.37 29.46 4.91
CA ILE A 257 15.66 28.61 3.95
C ILE A 257 14.47 29.33 3.28
N PHE A 258 13.78 30.23 3.99
CA PHE A 258 12.62 30.93 3.45
C PHE A 258 13.02 31.98 2.42
N THR A 259 14.11 32.72 2.65
CA THR A 259 14.68 33.62 1.64
C THR A 259 15.19 32.86 0.43
N LYS A 260 15.84 31.70 0.62
CA LYS A 260 16.23 30.82 -0.49
C LYS A 260 15.04 30.27 -1.28
N LEU A 261 13.88 30.04 -0.66
CA LEU A 261 12.68 29.59 -1.37
C LEU A 261 11.99 30.70 -2.15
N ARG A 262 12.10 31.98 -1.74
CA ARG A 262 11.41 33.14 -2.32
C ARG A 262 12.05 33.66 -3.63
N LYS A 263 12.43 32.77 -4.53
CA LYS A 263 12.93 33.10 -5.88
C LYS A 263 12.26 32.27 -6.96
N ASP A 264 12.20 32.78 -8.18
CA ASP A 264 11.64 32.04 -9.32
C ASP A 264 12.70 31.13 -9.95
N MET A 265 12.48 29.82 -9.84
CA MET A 265 13.34 28.76 -10.38
C MET A 265 12.74 28.07 -11.62
N GLY A 266 11.63 28.58 -12.16
CA GLY A 266 11.09 28.11 -13.43
C GLY A 266 12.15 28.17 -14.54
N GLY A 267 12.32 27.08 -15.27
CA GLY A 267 13.35 26.95 -16.31
C GLY A 267 14.79 26.78 -15.81
N LYS A 268 15.04 26.79 -14.49
CA LYS A 268 16.39 26.68 -13.89
C LYS A 268 16.64 25.35 -13.19
N ALA A 269 15.61 24.53 -13.00
CA ALA A 269 15.71 23.21 -12.36
C ALA A 269 16.39 22.17 -13.28
N THR A 270 17.72 22.11 -13.21
CA THR A 270 18.58 21.22 -14.04
C THR A 270 19.37 20.21 -13.19
N GLY A 271 18.95 20.00 -11.94
CA GLY A 271 19.60 19.08 -11.01
C GLY A 271 19.25 17.61 -11.26
N ASN A 272 19.77 16.77 -10.37
CA ASN A 272 19.40 15.38 -10.18
C ASN A 272 19.31 15.08 -8.68
N PHE A 273 18.89 13.87 -8.32
CA PHE A 273 18.70 13.49 -6.92
C PHE A 273 19.95 13.77 -6.05
N GLN A 274 21.14 13.40 -6.52
CA GLN A 274 22.41 13.58 -5.80
C GLN A 274 22.74 15.06 -5.55
N ASN A 275 22.76 15.89 -6.60
CA ASN A 275 23.20 17.27 -6.50
C ASN A 275 22.12 18.25 -6.04
N SER A 276 20.90 17.77 -5.77
CA SER A 276 19.81 18.54 -5.17
C SER A 276 19.81 18.54 -3.65
N PHE A 277 20.71 17.76 -3.03
CA PHE A 277 20.80 17.65 -1.59
C PHE A 277 21.24 18.97 -0.92
N VAL A 278 20.46 19.46 0.03
CA VAL A 278 20.66 20.70 0.77
C VAL A 278 20.79 20.39 2.26
N LYS A 279 21.78 20.98 2.91
CA LYS A 279 21.90 21.00 4.38
C LYS A 279 21.44 22.35 4.90
N GLU A 280 20.45 22.33 5.78
CA GLU A 280 20.00 23.47 6.57
C GLU A 280 19.52 23.00 7.93
N VAL A 281 19.68 23.84 8.97
CA VAL A 281 19.30 23.48 10.33
C VAL A 281 17.80 23.16 10.44
N ASN A 282 16.96 23.90 9.72
CA ASN A 282 15.51 23.70 9.67
C ASN A 282 15.10 22.36 9.03
N LEU A 283 16.00 21.71 8.27
CA LEU A 283 15.76 20.39 7.66
C LEU A 283 16.14 19.23 8.57
N GLY A 284 16.67 19.50 9.77
CA GLY A 284 17.24 18.50 10.65
C GLY A 284 18.64 18.05 10.22
N ALA A 285 19.27 17.19 11.02
CA ALA A 285 20.68 16.79 10.83
C ALA A 285 20.95 16.08 9.49
N ASN A 286 19.94 15.41 8.93
CA ASN A 286 20.04 14.63 7.70
C ASN A 286 19.74 15.44 6.41
N GLY A 287 19.46 16.74 6.53
CA GLY A 287 19.19 17.62 5.39
C GLY A 287 17.96 17.21 4.57
N GLY A 288 17.91 17.64 3.31
CA GLY A 288 16.78 17.38 2.41
C GLY A 288 17.12 17.60 0.94
N TYR A 289 16.11 17.55 0.07
CA TYR A 289 16.28 17.62 -1.40
C TYR A 289 15.44 18.74 -2.01
N ALA A 290 16.06 19.57 -2.83
CA ALA A 290 15.40 20.68 -3.51
C ALA A 290 14.77 20.26 -4.86
N VAL A 291 13.48 20.53 -5.03
CA VAL A 291 12.66 20.09 -6.17
C VAL A 291 11.76 21.24 -6.63
N LEU A 292 11.53 21.34 -7.93
CA LEU A 292 10.58 22.26 -8.54
C LEU A 292 9.23 21.55 -8.72
N LEU A 293 8.17 22.15 -8.18
CA LEU A 293 6.79 21.74 -8.40
C LEU A 293 6.21 22.50 -9.59
N GLU A 294 5.69 21.76 -10.56
CA GLU A 294 5.04 22.27 -11.77
C GLU A 294 3.55 21.87 -11.77
N LYS A 295 2.69 22.70 -12.37
CA LYS A 295 1.25 22.40 -12.50
C LYS A 295 1.05 21.08 -13.24
N ASN A 296 0.10 20.26 -12.77
CA ASN A 296 -0.26 18.95 -13.35
C ASN A 296 0.89 17.93 -13.37
N LYS A 297 1.93 18.11 -12.54
CA LYS A 297 3.05 17.17 -12.39
C LYS A 297 3.23 16.82 -10.91
N PRO A 298 2.47 15.84 -10.39
CA PRO A 298 2.60 15.44 -8.99
C PRO A 298 4.01 14.88 -8.72
N VAL A 299 4.57 15.26 -7.58
CA VAL A 299 5.88 14.80 -7.11
C VAL A 299 5.67 13.82 -5.96
N THR A 300 6.12 12.59 -6.14
CA THR A 300 6.04 11.55 -5.11
C THR A 300 7.37 11.44 -4.38
N VAL A 301 7.36 11.69 -3.07
CA VAL A 301 8.49 11.52 -2.16
C VAL A 301 8.28 10.23 -1.37
N THR A 302 9.18 9.27 -1.49
CA THR A 302 9.09 7.98 -0.77
C THR A 302 10.03 7.97 0.43
N TYR A 303 9.46 7.82 1.62
CA TYR A 303 10.19 7.59 2.86
C TYR A 303 10.23 6.10 3.20
N THR A 304 11.38 5.61 3.64
CA THR A 304 11.58 4.22 4.09
C THR A 304 12.31 4.19 5.43
N GLY A 305 12.28 3.05 6.12
CA GLY A 305 12.98 2.88 7.40
C GLY A 305 12.20 3.51 8.56
N LEU A 306 10.88 3.57 8.44
CA LEU A 306 9.98 4.11 9.46
C LEU A 306 9.64 3.05 10.51
N ASN A 307 9.35 3.51 11.73
CA ASN A 307 8.76 2.70 12.79
C ASN A 307 7.41 3.30 13.24
N ALA A 308 6.62 3.75 12.27
CA ALA A 308 5.28 4.27 12.53
C ALA A 308 4.30 3.12 12.78
N SER A 309 3.12 3.43 13.29
CA SER A 309 2.08 2.41 13.48
C SER A 309 0.68 2.97 13.35
N TYR A 310 -0.26 2.09 13.00
CA TYR A 310 -1.68 2.35 13.12
C TYR A 310 -2.35 1.14 13.77
N LEU A 311 -3.00 1.32 14.93
CA LEU A 311 -3.58 0.24 15.74
C LEU A 311 -2.59 -0.93 15.96
N GLY A 312 -1.32 -0.60 16.24
CA GLY A 312 -0.23 -1.57 16.37
C GLY A 312 0.26 -2.21 15.06
N ARG A 313 -0.42 -2.01 13.92
CA ARG A 313 0.08 -2.42 12.60
C ARG A 313 1.27 -1.54 12.21
N LYS A 314 2.45 -2.14 12.04
CA LYS A 314 3.69 -1.41 11.73
C LYS A 314 3.65 -0.81 10.32
N ILE A 315 4.01 0.47 10.23
CA ILE A 315 4.19 1.21 8.97
C ILE A 315 5.70 1.45 8.78
N THR A 316 6.23 0.97 7.66
CA THR A 316 7.68 0.98 7.38
C THR A 316 8.07 1.90 6.21
N LYS A 317 7.09 2.26 5.38
CA LYS A 317 7.24 3.13 4.21
C LYS A 317 6.06 4.10 4.14
N ALA A 318 6.32 5.31 3.65
CA ALA A 318 5.26 6.27 3.33
C ALA A 318 5.56 6.97 1.99
N GLU A 319 4.52 7.31 1.24
CA GLU A 319 4.62 8.10 0.01
C GLU A 319 3.85 9.41 0.21
N PHE A 320 4.56 10.53 0.06
CA PHE A 320 4.03 11.88 0.16
C PHE A 320 3.97 12.46 -1.24
N VAL A 321 2.76 12.65 -1.76
CA VAL A 321 2.51 13.16 -3.11
C VAL A 321 2.15 14.63 -3.03
N TYR A 322 3.01 15.48 -3.58
CA TYR A 322 2.84 16.93 -3.63
C TYR A 322 2.42 17.37 -5.02
N GLU A 323 1.32 18.10 -5.12
CA GLU A 323 0.83 18.63 -6.39
C GLU A 323 0.57 20.14 -6.29
N LEU A 324 1.19 20.91 -7.18
CA LEU A 324 1.00 22.35 -7.23
C LEU A 324 -0.44 22.70 -7.64
N GLN A 325 -1.11 23.50 -6.81
CA GLN A 325 -2.46 23.98 -7.06
C GLN A 325 -2.47 25.46 -7.49
N SER A 326 -1.69 26.31 -6.81
CA SER A 326 -1.57 27.74 -7.11
C SER A 326 -0.15 28.25 -6.80
N SER A 327 0.32 29.21 -7.60
CA SER A 327 1.59 29.91 -7.40
C SER A 327 1.48 31.38 -7.83
N PRO A 328 2.07 32.32 -7.07
CA PRO A 328 2.13 33.73 -7.41
C PRO A 328 3.36 34.14 -8.23
N SER A 329 4.23 33.21 -8.62
CA SER A 329 5.43 33.52 -9.40
C SER A 329 5.13 33.76 -10.88
N GLN A 330 6.08 34.38 -11.58
CA GLN A 330 5.96 34.64 -13.01
C GLN A 330 5.90 33.33 -13.80
N SER A 331 6.71 32.34 -13.41
CA SER A 331 6.71 31.02 -14.06
C SER A 331 5.53 30.11 -13.65
N GLY A 332 4.75 30.50 -12.63
CA GLY A 332 3.68 29.65 -12.09
C GLY A 332 4.16 28.38 -11.37
N THR A 333 5.43 28.34 -10.94
CA THR A 333 6.05 27.20 -10.26
C THR A 333 6.28 27.46 -8.77
N LEU A 334 6.48 26.39 -7.98
CA LEU A 334 6.89 26.46 -6.58
C LEU A 334 8.21 25.71 -6.38
N ASN A 335 9.06 26.24 -5.51
CA ASN A 335 10.22 25.52 -4.99
C ASN A 335 9.79 24.73 -3.75
N ALA A 336 10.27 23.50 -3.63
CA ALA A 336 10.11 22.67 -2.45
C ALA A 336 11.47 22.15 -1.99
N VAL A 337 11.67 22.07 -0.68
CA VAL A 337 12.74 21.27 -0.08
C VAL A 337 12.09 20.22 0.83
N PHE A 338 12.27 18.96 0.48
CA PHE A 338 11.74 17.83 1.25
C PHE A 338 12.80 17.34 2.24
N SER A 339 12.50 17.37 3.53
CA SER A 339 13.42 16.90 4.56
C SER A 339 13.51 15.37 4.55
N ASN A 340 14.69 14.82 4.85
CA ASN A 340 14.84 13.39 5.13
C ASN A 340 14.07 12.95 6.38
N ASP A 341 13.79 13.86 7.30
CA ASP A 341 12.88 13.63 8.42
C ASP A 341 11.43 13.87 7.97
N PRO A 342 10.57 12.84 7.91
CA PRO A 342 9.19 12.98 7.47
C PRO A 342 8.33 13.83 8.41
N ILE A 343 8.76 14.05 9.66
CA ILE A 343 8.05 14.87 10.66
C ILE A 343 8.34 16.36 10.47
N ILE A 344 9.52 16.70 9.93
CA ILE A 344 9.81 18.04 9.40
C ILE A 344 9.08 18.26 8.06
N THR A 345 8.93 17.19 7.27
CA THR A 345 8.11 17.16 6.04
C THR A 345 8.69 18.01 4.90
N ALA A 346 8.30 19.28 4.78
CA ALA A 346 8.59 20.09 3.59
C ALA A 346 8.60 21.60 3.88
N PHE A 347 9.45 22.32 3.14
CA PHE A 347 9.41 23.77 3.03
C PHE A 347 9.09 24.17 1.60
N ILE A 348 8.08 25.01 1.39
CA ILE A 348 7.57 25.37 0.06
C ILE A 348 7.48 26.89 -0.09
N GLY A 349 7.91 27.41 -1.23
CA GLY A 349 7.82 28.84 -1.52
C GLY A 349 8.26 29.21 -2.94
N THR A 350 8.07 30.47 -3.30
CA THR A 350 8.48 31.02 -4.61
C THR A 350 8.52 32.54 -4.56
N ASN A 351 8.96 33.18 -5.64
CA ASN A 351 8.84 34.63 -5.78
C ASN A 351 7.37 35.07 -5.91
N ARG A 352 6.97 36.15 -5.24
CA ARG A 352 5.60 36.69 -5.34
C ARG A 352 5.60 37.90 -6.27
N VAL A 353 4.97 37.76 -7.44
CA VAL A 353 4.77 38.88 -8.39
C VAL A 353 3.31 39.29 -8.54
N ASN A 354 2.38 38.54 -7.93
CA ASN A 354 0.96 38.85 -7.92
C ASN A 354 0.27 38.37 -6.62
N GLY A 355 -1.04 38.63 -6.53
CA GLY A 355 -1.87 38.33 -5.35
C GLY A 355 -2.32 36.87 -5.21
N LYS A 356 -1.91 35.94 -6.09
CA LYS A 356 -2.33 34.53 -5.98
C LYS A 356 -1.78 33.87 -4.71
N ASP A 357 -2.44 32.80 -4.29
CA ASP A 357 -1.98 31.97 -3.20
C ASP A 357 -0.80 31.10 -3.62
N VAL A 358 0.02 30.73 -2.63
CA VAL A 358 0.85 29.52 -2.69
C VAL A 358 -0.01 28.38 -2.17
N LYS A 359 -0.34 27.41 -3.02
CA LYS A 359 -1.20 26.28 -2.64
C LYS A 359 -0.67 24.98 -3.22
N THR A 360 -0.51 23.98 -2.37
CA THR A 360 -0.06 22.63 -2.71
C THR A 360 -1.05 21.63 -2.12
N ARG A 361 -1.45 20.64 -2.90
CA ARG A 361 -2.17 19.47 -2.41
C ARG A 361 -1.16 18.43 -1.95
N LEU A 362 -1.35 17.90 -0.75
CA LEU A 362 -0.58 16.79 -0.20
C LEU A 362 -1.50 15.57 -0.05
N THR A 363 -1.10 14.43 -0.60
CA THR A 363 -1.73 13.13 -0.37
C THR A 363 -0.69 12.18 0.20
N ILE A 364 -1.01 11.52 1.32
CA ILE A 364 -0.08 10.62 2.02
C ILE A 364 -0.62 9.20 1.94
N LYS A 365 0.25 8.26 1.58
CA LYS A 365 -0.02 6.81 1.64
C LYS A 365 0.96 6.15 2.60
N PHE A 366 0.44 5.36 3.54
CA PHE A 366 1.24 4.57 4.46
C PHE A 366 1.29 3.12 3.99
N PHE A 367 2.42 2.45 4.19
CA PHE A 367 2.60 1.05 3.79
C PHE A 367 3.19 0.23 4.92
N ASP A 368 2.66 -0.96 5.10
CA ASP A 368 3.14 -1.93 6.08
C ASP A 368 4.43 -2.63 5.60
N ALA A 369 4.95 -3.54 6.42
CA ALA A 369 6.15 -4.33 6.11
C ALA A 369 5.99 -5.25 4.88
N SER A 370 4.76 -5.62 4.51
CA SER A 370 4.46 -6.40 3.31
C SER A 370 4.38 -5.54 2.04
N GLY A 371 4.38 -4.22 2.20
CA GLY A 371 4.21 -3.25 1.11
C GLY A 371 2.76 -2.96 0.76
N LYS A 372 1.79 -3.42 1.57
CA LYS A 372 0.37 -3.12 1.39
C LYS A 372 0.03 -1.76 1.98
N GLU A 373 -0.86 -1.03 1.31
CA GLU A 373 -1.33 0.27 1.79
C GLU A 373 -2.16 0.10 3.08
N VAL A 374 -1.84 0.92 4.09
CA VAL A 374 -2.54 0.95 5.38
C VAL A 374 -3.57 2.06 5.33
N LEU A 375 -4.84 1.68 5.37
CA LEU A 375 -6.00 2.57 5.43
C LEU A 375 -6.62 2.55 6.83
N PRO A 376 -7.29 3.64 7.25
CA PRO A 376 -8.03 3.63 8.51
C PRO A 376 -9.21 2.66 8.41
N ASP A 377 -9.52 2.02 9.53
CA ASP A 377 -10.73 1.23 9.68
C ASP A 377 -11.90 2.20 9.94
N LYS A 378 -13.13 1.78 9.62
CA LYS A 378 -14.33 2.64 9.65
C LYS A 378 -14.50 3.41 10.96
N ASP A 379 -14.25 2.74 12.08
CA ASP A 379 -14.48 3.28 13.43
C ASP A 379 -13.18 3.74 14.10
N SER A 380 -12.08 3.81 13.34
CA SER A 380 -10.76 4.20 13.83
C SER A 380 -10.06 5.12 12.83
N PRO A 381 -10.55 6.36 12.67
CA PRO A 381 -10.00 7.29 11.70
C PRO A 381 -8.54 7.65 12.01
N PHE A 382 -7.80 8.06 10.97
CA PHE A 382 -6.54 8.76 11.16
C PHE A 382 -6.82 10.17 11.71
N ALA A 383 -6.12 10.54 12.77
CA ALA A 383 -6.03 11.91 13.23
C ALA A 383 -4.62 12.46 12.93
N TYR A 384 -4.54 13.69 12.44
CA TYR A 384 -3.28 14.37 12.11
C TYR A 384 -3.37 15.85 12.44
N ALA A 385 -2.21 16.44 12.73
CA ALA A 385 -2.13 17.83 13.16
C ALA A 385 -2.05 18.80 11.96
N LEU A 386 -2.86 19.86 12.01
CA LEU A 386 -2.73 21.05 11.15
C LEU A 386 -2.23 22.22 12.00
N SER A 387 -0.94 22.17 12.33
CA SER A 387 -0.29 23.09 13.27
C SER A 387 0.41 24.25 12.58
N SER A 388 0.78 25.27 13.36
CA SER A 388 1.55 26.44 12.90
C SER A 388 0.91 27.22 11.74
N LEU A 389 -0.43 27.32 11.75
CA LEU A 389 -1.21 28.14 10.79
C LEU A 389 -1.22 29.62 11.22
N ASN A 390 -0.05 30.26 11.19
CA ASN A 390 0.10 31.65 11.59
C ASN A 390 -0.62 32.61 10.63
N SER A 391 -1.18 33.71 11.16
CA SER A 391 -1.78 34.79 10.37
C SER A 391 -1.25 36.14 10.83
N SER A 392 -0.93 36.99 9.87
CA SER A 392 -0.62 38.41 10.07
C SER A 392 -1.59 39.33 9.30
N LEU A 393 -2.77 38.80 8.96
CA LEU A 393 -3.83 39.59 8.32
C LEU A 393 -4.24 40.74 9.25
N THR A 394 -4.23 41.96 8.72
CA THR A 394 -4.69 43.15 9.46
C THR A 394 -6.03 43.60 8.86
N ASN A 395 -6.96 44.01 9.72
CA ASN A 395 -8.19 44.67 9.31
C ASN A 395 -7.87 46.10 8.84
N LYS A 396 -7.27 46.26 7.66
CA LYS A 396 -7.23 47.56 6.97
C LYS A 396 -8.15 47.51 5.77
N GLY A 397 -9.43 47.62 6.09
CA GLY A 397 -10.55 47.88 5.21
C GLY A 397 -11.62 48.59 6.04
N GLY A 398 -11.46 49.90 6.19
CA GLY A 398 -12.36 50.82 6.88
C GLY A 398 -12.15 52.21 6.28
#